data_AF-A0A7I9VKS3-F1
#
_entry.id   AF-A0A7I9VKS3-F1
#
_cell.length_a   1.000
_cell.length_b   1.000
_cell.length_c   1.000
_cell.angle_alpha   90.00
_cell.angle_beta   90.00
_cell.angle_gamma   90.00
#
_symmetry.space_group_name_H-M   'P 1'
#
loop_
_entity.id
_entity.type
_entity.pdbx_description
1 polymer ?
#
loop_
_entity_poly.entity_id
_entity_poly.type
_entity_poly.pdbx_seq_one_letter_code
_entity_poly.pdbx_strand_id
1 'polypeptide(L)'
;MSVVYELSKALTPENASEVLPRFYGLSKREAEALVAELRPVANPPRREVVTALARTAPPLRASAPAEARTASPVPERTSPAKSERVQPDADLFSAPARPRDEVVPLDAELRRYHVTVSKAFLAKLDAAKDALSHAIPDGDTEAVLTAALDLLLEKAARRRGLVKRPRPAPQKPSADPRHVPAAVAREVWKRDGGPCSFRLPDGSVCGSTKRLGLDHIRPVALGGRSTADKLRVACCDHNSLHAEHVFGREHMEQFRKNAGRSAPSTAAGGSTSGACGEGAEAAGSTRTQGQRCTGS
;
A
#
# COMPACT_ATOMS: atom_id res chain seq x y z
N MET A 1 27.51 -20.30 12.32
CA MET A 1 26.84 -20.49 13.62
C MET A 1 26.01 -21.78 13.56
N SER A 2 26.15 -22.66 14.54
CA SER A 2 25.62 -24.06 14.55
C SER A 2 24.26 -24.18 15.27
N VAL A 3 23.58 -25.32 15.13
CA VAL A 3 22.32 -25.65 15.85
C VAL A 3 22.48 -25.53 17.38
N VAL A 4 23.64 -25.93 17.90
CA VAL A 4 23.98 -25.82 19.33
C VAL A 4 24.01 -24.37 19.80
N TYR A 5 24.47 -23.44 18.95
CA TYR A 5 24.45 -22.00 19.27
C TYR A 5 23.04 -21.42 19.29
N GLU A 6 22.12 -21.95 18.48
CA GLU A 6 20.72 -21.51 18.52
C GLU A 6 20.01 -22.07 19.75
N LEU A 7 20.26 -23.34 20.10
CA LEU A 7 19.73 -23.97 21.31
C LEU A 7 20.07 -23.16 22.58
N SER A 8 21.30 -22.65 22.71
CA SER A 8 21.70 -21.87 23.89
C SER A 8 20.91 -20.57 24.06
N LYS A 9 20.31 -20.02 22.99
CA LYS A 9 19.47 -18.83 23.06
C LYS A 9 18.08 -19.10 23.64
N ALA A 10 17.63 -20.36 23.69
CA ALA A 10 16.31 -20.73 24.17
C ALA A 10 16.35 -21.56 25.47
N LEU A 11 17.44 -22.30 25.71
CA LEU A 11 17.61 -23.20 26.85
C LEU A 11 17.67 -22.43 28.18
N THR A 12 16.86 -22.85 29.15
CA THR A 12 16.94 -22.50 30.57
C THR A 12 16.92 -23.80 31.39
N PRO A 13 17.48 -23.81 32.62
CA PRO A 13 17.47 -25.02 33.43
C PRO A 13 16.05 -25.56 33.70
N GLU A 14 15.04 -24.68 33.68
CA GLU A 14 13.63 -25.03 33.90
C GLU A 14 12.95 -25.65 32.67
N ASN A 15 13.43 -25.37 31.45
CA ASN A 15 12.81 -25.84 30.20
C ASN A 15 13.62 -26.93 29.49
N ALA A 16 14.76 -27.34 30.07
CA ALA A 16 15.75 -28.17 29.38
C ALA A 16 15.23 -29.53 28.93
N SER A 17 14.42 -30.21 29.75
CA SER A 17 13.84 -31.52 29.43
C SER A 17 12.87 -31.48 28.25
N GLU A 18 12.15 -30.37 28.06
CA GLU A 18 11.17 -30.20 26.99
C GLU A 18 11.79 -29.65 25.70
N VAL A 19 12.80 -28.79 25.82
CA VAL A 19 13.41 -28.07 24.69
C VAL A 19 14.47 -28.92 23.98
N LEU A 20 15.31 -29.65 24.72
CA LEU A 20 16.43 -30.43 24.14
C LEU A 20 15.99 -31.43 23.06
N PRO A 21 14.92 -32.25 23.25
CA PRO A 21 14.49 -33.21 22.24
C PRO A 21 14.04 -32.55 20.93
N ARG A 22 13.48 -31.32 21.01
CA ARG A 22 12.93 -30.61 19.84
C ARG A 22 14.00 -30.11 18.87
N PHE A 23 15.26 -29.99 19.30
CA PHE A 23 16.38 -29.54 18.45
C PHE A 23 17.11 -30.69 17.73
N TYR A 24 16.77 -31.94 18.01
CA TYR A 24 17.46 -33.08 17.41
C TYR A 24 17.15 -33.23 15.91
N GLY A 25 18.19 -33.36 15.08
CA GLY A 25 18.04 -33.54 13.63
C GLY A 25 17.60 -32.29 12.86
N LEU A 26 17.46 -31.14 13.51
CA LEU A 26 17.08 -29.89 12.85
C LEU A 26 18.26 -29.29 12.06
N SER A 27 17.94 -28.72 10.91
CA SER A 27 18.82 -27.79 10.22
C SER A 27 18.96 -26.49 11.02
N LYS A 28 19.98 -25.69 10.69
CA LYS A 28 20.19 -24.37 11.32
C LYS A 28 18.94 -23.48 11.22
N ARG A 29 18.28 -23.44 10.07
CA ARG A 29 17.09 -22.59 9.84
C ARG A 29 15.91 -23.05 10.66
N GLU A 30 15.73 -24.37 10.81
CA GLU A 30 14.67 -24.94 11.65
C GLU A 30 14.94 -24.68 13.13
N ALA A 31 16.21 -24.76 13.56
CA ALA A 31 16.61 -24.39 14.91
C ALA A 31 16.34 -22.90 15.22
N GLU A 32 16.68 -21.98 14.32
CA GLU A 32 16.35 -20.54 14.44
C GLU A 32 14.85 -20.30 14.55
N ALA A 33 14.04 -21.00 13.74
CA ALA A 33 12.58 -20.90 13.79
C ALA A 33 12.02 -21.41 15.13
N LEU A 34 12.59 -22.50 15.66
CA LEU A 34 12.18 -23.06 16.95
C LEU A 34 12.59 -22.17 18.13
N VAL A 35 13.75 -21.52 18.06
CA VAL A 35 14.13 -20.46 19.02
C VAL A 35 13.12 -19.30 18.98
N ALA A 36 12.74 -18.84 17.79
CA ALA A 36 11.78 -17.75 17.65
C ALA A 36 10.37 -18.13 18.14
N GLU A 37 10.01 -19.41 18.10
CA GLU A 37 8.77 -19.94 18.68
C GLU A 37 8.83 -19.99 20.20
N LEU A 38 9.94 -20.47 20.78
CA LEU A 38 10.14 -20.57 22.22
C LEU A 38 10.34 -19.21 22.89
N ARG A 39 10.95 -18.26 22.17
CA ARG A 39 11.17 -16.88 22.63
C ARG A 39 10.72 -15.90 21.55
N PRO A 40 9.40 -15.65 21.44
CA PRO A 40 8.89 -14.64 20.52
C PRO A 40 9.48 -13.28 20.87
N VAL A 41 10.03 -12.59 19.87
CA VAL A 41 10.46 -11.20 20.05
C VAL A 41 9.20 -10.37 20.30
N ALA A 42 9.06 -9.80 21.50
CA ALA A 42 7.84 -9.13 21.97
C ALA A 42 7.36 -7.99 21.06
N ASN A 43 8.30 -7.33 20.37
CA ASN A 43 8.00 -6.35 19.33
C ASN A 43 9.00 -6.57 18.18
N PRO A 44 8.72 -7.54 17.28
CA PRO A 44 9.66 -7.84 16.21
C PRO A 44 9.81 -6.59 15.36
N PRO A 45 11.05 -6.16 15.05
CA PRO A 45 11.26 -4.99 14.20
C PRO A 45 10.58 -5.25 12.86
N ARG A 46 9.45 -4.60 12.63
CA ARG A 46 8.77 -4.55 11.33
C ARG A 46 9.41 -3.52 10.38
N ARG A 47 10.54 -2.95 10.81
CA ARG A 47 11.34 -1.87 10.19
C ARG A 47 12.80 -2.08 10.59
N GLU A 48 13.73 -1.81 9.69
CA GLU A 48 15.12 -2.23 9.88
C GLU A 48 15.99 -1.25 10.66
N VAL A 49 16.97 -1.87 11.33
CA VAL A 49 18.08 -1.28 12.06
C VAL A 49 19.26 -1.21 11.09
N VAL A 50 19.83 -0.02 10.91
CA VAL A 50 21.08 0.18 10.18
C VAL A 50 22.23 -0.30 11.05
N THR A 51 22.79 -1.48 10.77
CA THR A 51 24.14 -1.81 11.27
C THR A 51 25.14 -1.09 10.37
N ALA A 52 25.50 0.12 10.76
CA ALA A 52 26.64 0.80 10.14
C ALA A 52 27.91 -0.01 10.44
N LEU A 53 28.55 -0.55 9.41
CA LEU A 53 29.91 -1.08 9.54
C LEU A 53 30.82 0.09 9.90
N ALA A 54 31.49 -0.01 11.05
CA ALA A 54 32.42 1.00 11.53
C ALA A 54 33.44 1.32 10.44
N ARG A 55 33.49 2.59 10.00
CA ARG A 55 34.60 3.11 9.23
C ARG A 55 35.82 3.04 10.14
N THR A 56 36.78 2.18 9.84
CA THR A 56 38.11 2.26 10.43
C THR A 56 38.69 3.62 10.05
N ALA A 57 38.78 4.52 11.02
CA ALA A 57 39.46 5.79 10.88
C ALA A 57 40.98 5.53 10.73
N PRO A 58 41.68 6.18 9.78
CA PRO A 58 43.14 6.19 9.81
C PRO A 58 43.64 7.02 11.02
N PRO A 59 44.82 6.69 11.57
CA PRO A 59 45.27 7.24 12.85
C PRO A 59 45.64 8.72 12.75
N LEU A 60 45.35 9.42 13.85
CA LEU A 60 45.75 10.79 14.16
C LEU A 60 47.26 10.99 13.94
N ARG A 61 47.63 12.03 13.18
CA ARG A 61 48.99 12.58 13.22
C ARG A 61 49.06 13.77 14.18
N ALA A 62 50.14 13.77 14.94
CA ALA A 62 50.42 14.56 16.14
C ALA A 62 50.64 16.06 15.89
N SER A 63 50.57 16.79 17.00
CA SER A 63 50.48 18.23 17.23
C SER A 63 51.75 19.07 16.93
N ALA A 64 51.49 20.30 16.42
CA ALA A 64 52.07 21.64 16.73
C ALA A 64 53.61 21.88 16.65
N PRO A 65 54.11 23.14 16.54
CA PRO A 65 53.89 24.22 17.51
C PRO A 65 53.57 25.62 16.92
N ALA A 66 53.33 26.54 17.85
CA ALA A 66 52.80 27.89 17.71
C ALA A 66 53.85 28.97 17.36
N GLU A 67 53.39 30.11 16.84
CA GLU A 67 53.95 31.42 17.15
C GLU A 67 52.85 32.47 17.34
N ALA A 68 53.07 33.33 18.34
CA ALA A 68 52.23 34.42 18.83
C ALA A 68 52.29 35.66 17.91
N ARG A 69 51.35 36.61 17.94
CA ARG A 69 51.33 37.73 18.92
C ARG A 69 50.14 38.70 18.64
N THR A 70 49.48 39.13 19.73
CA THR A 70 48.89 40.46 20.07
C THR A 70 47.94 41.20 19.09
N ALA A 71 46.87 41.91 19.47
CA ALA A 71 46.34 42.42 20.74
C ALA A 71 44.83 42.74 20.61
N SER A 72 44.13 42.78 21.75
CA SER A 72 42.77 43.31 21.95
C SER A 72 42.83 44.83 22.24
N PRO A 73 41.72 45.63 22.17
CA PRO A 73 40.63 45.53 23.16
C PRO A 73 39.18 45.77 22.66
N VAL A 74 38.26 45.15 23.41
CA VAL A 74 36.78 45.33 23.52
C VAL A 74 36.51 46.64 24.35
N PRO A 75 35.27 47.16 24.59
CA PRO A 75 33.95 46.59 24.33
C PRO A 75 32.84 47.55 23.88
N GLU A 76 31.74 47.01 23.31
CA GLU A 76 30.44 47.59 23.58
C GLU A 76 29.40 46.49 23.81
N ARG A 77 28.66 46.69 24.89
CA ARG A 77 27.91 45.70 25.66
C ARG A 77 26.44 46.03 25.48
N THR A 78 25.69 45.19 24.78
CA THR A 78 24.23 45.15 24.98
C THR A 78 23.68 43.75 24.76
N SER A 79 22.91 43.28 25.73
CA SER A 79 22.01 42.12 25.70
C SER A 79 21.04 42.30 26.88
N PRO A 80 19.87 41.63 26.92
CA PRO A 80 19.12 40.97 25.85
C PRO A 80 17.62 41.39 25.86
N ALA A 81 16.88 41.16 24.77
CA ALA A 81 15.42 41.20 24.81
C ALA A 81 14.79 40.12 23.93
N LYS A 82 14.43 39.02 24.61
CA LYS A 82 13.31 38.10 24.37
C LYS A 82 13.08 37.59 22.95
N SER A 83 13.61 36.39 22.73
CA SER A 83 13.10 35.39 21.81
C SER A 83 11.79 34.83 22.37
N GLU A 84 10.65 35.13 21.73
CA GLU A 84 9.45 34.29 21.81
C GLU A 84 9.42 33.41 20.56
N ARG A 85 10.17 32.31 20.64
CA ARG A 85 10.02 31.17 19.75
C ARG A 85 8.71 30.48 20.14
N VAL A 86 7.63 30.78 19.41
CA VAL A 86 6.42 29.97 19.42
C VAL A 86 6.80 28.62 18.82
N GLN A 87 6.99 27.62 19.68
CA GLN A 87 7.00 26.23 19.25
C GLN A 87 5.53 25.85 18.98
N PRO A 88 5.16 25.35 17.79
CA PRO A 88 3.93 24.60 17.69
C PRO A 88 4.18 23.26 18.37
N ASP A 89 3.66 23.12 19.60
CA ASP A 89 3.34 21.83 20.20
C ASP A 89 2.33 21.13 19.28
N ALA A 90 2.86 20.40 18.30
CA ALA A 90 2.11 19.52 17.42
C ALA A 90 2.43 18.06 17.76
N ASP A 91 2.46 17.75 19.06
CA ASP A 91 2.44 16.37 19.56
C ASP A 91 1.04 16.03 20.06
N LEU A 92 0.08 15.93 19.13
CA LEU A 92 -1.19 15.26 19.38
C LEU A 92 -1.47 14.29 18.24
N PHE A 93 -1.14 13.02 18.52
CA PHE A 93 -1.56 11.81 17.82
C PHE A 93 -1.11 11.65 16.37
N SER A 94 0.20 11.39 16.18
CA SER A 94 0.62 10.64 15.00
C SER A 94 0.03 9.23 15.11
N ALA A 95 -1.03 8.96 14.33
CA ALA A 95 -1.47 7.59 14.07
C ALA A 95 -0.25 6.72 13.76
N PRO A 96 -0.17 5.45 14.24
CA PRO A 96 1.00 4.63 14.00
C PRO A 96 1.23 4.57 12.49
N ALA A 97 2.32 5.19 12.04
CA ALA A 97 2.67 5.21 10.63
C ALA A 97 2.66 3.75 10.17
N ARG A 98 1.88 3.44 9.13
CA ARG A 98 1.87 2.09 8.56
C ARG A 98 3.32 1.66 8.32
N PRO A 99 3.71 0.42 8.61
CA PRO A 99 5.05 -0.06 8.27
C PRO A 99 5.26 0.21 6.78
N ARG A 100 6.24 1.05 6.46
CA ARG A 100 6.70 1.23 5.09
C ARG A 100 7.91 0.33 4.96
N ASP A 101 7.98 -0.39 3.85
CA ASP A 101 9.14 -1.20 3.54
C ASP A 101 10.35 -0.26 3.35
N GLU A 102 11.52 -0.71 3.81
CA GLU A 102 12.74 0.07 3.70
C GLU A 102 13.44 -0.24 2.38
N VAL A 103 13.61 0.80 1.56
CA VAL A 103 14.34 0.76 0.29
C VAL A 103 15.57 1.63 0.46
N VAL A 104 16.74 1.00 0.55
CA VAL A 104 18.03 1.71 0.60
C VAL A 104 18.65 1.69 -0.80
N PRO A 105 18.76 2.83 -1.50
CA PRO A 105 19.49 2.87 -2.76
C PRO A 105 20.97 2.56 -2.51
N LEU A 106 21.55 1.68 -3.31
CA LEU A 106 22.96 1.31 -3.24
C LEU A 106 23.77 2.05 -4.32
N ASP A 107 23.23 2.07 -5.54
CA ASP A 107 23.77 2.82 -6.69
C ASP A 107 22.62 3.28 -7.61
N ALA A 108 22.94 3.64 -8.87
CA ALA A 108 21.96 4.10 -9.85
C ALA A 108 20.86 3.06 -10.13
N GLU A 109 21.18 1.76 -10.10
CA GLU A 109 20.30 0.67 -10.53
C GLU A 109 19.96 -0.33 -9.41
N LEU A 110 20.78 -0.41 -8.36
CA LEU A 110 20.60 -1.38 -7.29
C LEU A 110 20.02 -0.73 -6.04
N ARG A 111 19.04 -1.42 -5.46
CA ARG A 111 18.35 -1.02 -4.24
C ARG A 111 18.25 -2.23 -3.33
N ARG A 112 18.54 -2.04 -2.04
CA ARG A 112 18.32 -3.05 -1.02
C ARG A 112 16.91 -2.91 -0.48
N TYR A 113 16.12 -3.98 -0.52
CA TYR A 113 14.74 -4.01 -0.05
C TYR A 113 14.61 -4.94 1.16
N HIS A 114 14.20 -4.39 2.29
CA HIS A 114 14.01 -5.13 3.53
C HIS A 114 12.54 -5.16 3.92
N VAL A 115 12.02 -6.38 4.07
CA VAL A 115 10.64 -6.64 4.45
C VAL A 115 10.57 -7.75 5.49
N THR A 116 9.83 -7.51 6.57
CA THR A 116 9.51 -8.55 7.56
C THR A 116 8.30 -9.34 7.10
N VAL A 117 8.48 -10.62 6.80
CA VAL A 117 7.44 -11.49 6.25
C VAL A 117 7.03 -12.59 7.22
N SER A 118 5.84 -13.15 7.03
CA SER A 118 5.35 -14.26 7.85
C SER A 118 5.96 -15.61 7.40
N LYS A 119 5.92 -16.61 8.30
CA LYS A 119 6.31 -18.00 7.96
C LYS A 119 5.53 -18.53 6.75
N ALA A 120 4.23 -18.24 6.68
CA ALA A 120 3.38 -18.66 5.56
C ALA A 120 3.75 -17.99 4.23
N PHE A 121 4.32 -16.77 4.25
CA PHE A 121 4.85 -16.14 3.06
C PHE A 121 6.12 -16.84 2.58
N LEU A 122 7.05 -17.16 3.48
CA LEU A 122 8.27 -17.89 3.12
C LEU A 122 7.96 -19.24 2.48
N ALA A 123 7.02 -20.00 3.05
CA ALA A 123 6.57 -21.25 2.46
C ALA A 123 6.01 -21.10 1.03
N LYS A 124 5.32 -19.98 0.74
CA LYS A 124 4.84 -19.68 -0.62
C LYS A 124 5.98 -19.28 -1.55
N LEU A 125 6.99 -18.57 -1.04
CA LEU A 125 8.16 -18.20 -1.84
C LEU A 125 8.98 -19.44 -2.20
N ASP A 126 9.19 -20.35 -1.25
CA ASP A 126 9.87 -21.62 -1.50
C ASP A 126 9.10 -22.47 -2.52
N ALA A 127 7.79 -22.63 -2.35
CA ALA A 127 6.94 -23.33 -3.32
C ALA A 127 6.97 -22.67 -4.72
N ALA A 128 7.06 -21.34 -4.80
CA ALA A 128 7.19 -20.64 -6.07
C ALA A 128 8.56 -20.88 -6.73
N LYS A 129 9.65 -20.95 -5.95
CA LYS A 129 10.98 -21.31 -6.45
C LYS A 129 10.99 -22.73 -7.00
N ASP A 130 10.43 -23.68 -6.27
CA ASP A 130 10.33 -25.08 -6.72
C ASP A 130 9.53 -25.19 -8.03
N ALA A 131 8.39 -24.51 -8.10
CA ALA A 131 7.53 -24.51 -9.29
C ALA A 131 8.20 -23.85 -10.51
N LEU A 132 9.10 -22.89 -10.28
CA LEU A 132 9.84 -22.19 -11.33
C LEU A 132 11.24 -22.76 -11.56
N SER A 133 11.62 -23.87 -10.92
CA SER A 133 12.97 -24.44 -11.00
C SER A 133 13.45 -24.75 -12.43
N HIS A 134 12.54 -25.07 -13.35
CA HIS A 134 12.89 -25.24 -14.77
C HIS A 134 13.18 -23.93 -15.51
N ALA A 135 12.54 -22.82 -15.10
CA ALA A 135 12.70 -21.51 -15.72
C ALA A 135 13.79 -20.67 -15.01
N ILE A 136 13.95 -20.85 -13.70
CA ILE A 136 14.88 -20.14 -12.82
C ILE A 136 15.62 -21.19 -11.96
N PRO A 137 16.65 -21.86 -12.50
CA PRO A 137 17.34 -22.96 -11.81
C PRO A 137 18.01 -22.56 -10.49
N ASP A 138 18.56 -21.35 -10.42
CA ASP A 138 19.26 -20.85 -9.23
C ASP A 138 18.30 -20.41 -8.11
N GLY A 139 16.98 -20.40 -8.36
CA GLY A 139 15.97 -19.98 -7.40
C GLY A 139 16.16 -18.52 -6.94
N ASP A 140 16.70 -17.67 -7.82
CA ASP A 140 16.94 -16.26 -7.53
C ASP A 140 15.62 -15.58 -7.12
N THR A 141 15.69 -14.84 -6.01
CA THR A 141 14.50 -14.29 -5.39
C THR A 141 13.99 -13.08 -6.17
N GLU A 142 14.88 -12.27 -6.75
CA GLU A 142 14.50 -11.14 -7.58
C GLU A 142 13.78 -11.62 -8.84
N ALA A 143 14.33 -12.61 -9.54
CA ALA A 143 13.70 -13.18 -10.74
C ALA A 143 12.31 -13.78 -10.45
N VAL A 144 12.17 -14.54 -9.36
CA VAL A 144 10.88 -15.13 -8.95
C VAL A 144 9.85 -14.06 -8.59
N LEU A 145 10.25 -13.05 -7.81
CA LEU A 145 9.35 -11.95 -7.44
C LEU A 145 8.98 -11.10 -8.64
N THR A 146 9.91 -10.85 -9.56
CA THR A 146 9.66 -10.12 -10.80
C THR A 146 8.63 -10.83 -11.66
N ALA A 147 8.80 -12.15 -11.90
CA ALA A 147 7.84 -12.94 -12.64
C ALA A 147 6.43 -12.92 -11.99
N ALA A 148 6.37 -12.97 -10.66
CA ALA A 148 5.11 -12.86 -9.92
C ALA A 148 4.45 -11.47 -10.08
N LEU A 149 5.24 -10.39 -10.02
CA LEU A 149 4.76 -9.02 -10.22
C LEU A 149 4.26 -8.79 -11.64
N ASP A 150 4.96 -9.29 -12.65
CA ASP A 150 4.54 -9.20 -14.06
C ASP A 150 3.18 -9.87 -14.28
N LEU A 151 2.99 -11.07 -13.74
CA LEU A 151 1.71 -11.78 -13.80
C LEU A 151 0.58 -11.00 -13.09
N LEU A 152 0.88 -10.37 -11.95
CA LEU A 152 -0.10 -9.54 -11.23
C LEU A 152 -0.47 -8.28 -12.03
N LEU A 153 0.51 -7.61 -12.63
CA LEU A 153 0.29 -6.43 -13.47
C LEU A 153 -0.49 -6.79 -14.74
N GLU A 154 -0.17 -7.91 -15.38
CA GLU A 154 -0.91 -8.40 -16.54
C GLU A 154 -2.37 -8.74 -16.17
N LYS A 155 -2.58 -9.43 -15.04
CA LYS A 155 -3.92 -9.72 -14.52
C LYS A 155 -4.71 -8.44 -14.21
N ALA A 156 -4.06 -7.42 -13.65
CA ALA A 156 -4.68 -6.13 -13.40
C ALA A 156 -5.04 -5.39 -14.72
N ALA A 157 -4.15 -5.41 -15.71
CA ALA A 157 -4.42 -4.85 -17.04
C ALA A 157 -5.59 -5.56 -17.74
N ARG A 158 -5.66 -6.89 -17.65
CA ARG A 158 -6.77 -7.72 -18.15
C ARG A 158 -8.11 -7.31 -17.53
N ARG A 159 -8.16 -7.04 -16.22
CA ARG A 159 -9.37 -6.55 -15.53
C ARG A 159 -9.84 -5.18 -16.04
N ARG A 160 -8.92 -4.31 -16.47
CA ARG A 160 -9.23 -3.01 -17.07
C ARG A 160 -9.60 -3.11 -18.56
N GLY A 161 -9.60 -4.33 -19.12
CA GLY A 161 -9.86 -4.56 -20.54
C GLY A 161 -8.72 -4.09 -21.46
N LEU A 162 -7.55 -3.73 -20.92
CA LEU A 162 -6.37 -3.29 -21.67
C LEU A 162 -5.58 -4.50 -22.21
N VAL A 163 -6.26 -5.34 -22.99
CA VAL A 163 -5.70 -6.57 -23.57
C VAL A 163 -5.48 -6.42 -25.07
N LYS A 164 -4.45 -7.08 -25.61
CA LYS A 164 -4.11 -7.04 -27.05
C LYS A 164 -5.25 -7.55 -27.94
N ARG A 165 -6.01 -8.57 -27.48
CA ARG A 165 -7.10 -9.21 -28.23
C ARG A 165 -8.37 -9.25 -27.39
N PRO A 166 -9.18 -8.19 -27.42
CA PRO A 166 -10.41 -8.14 -26.64
C PRO A 166 -11.51 -9.03 -27.22
N ARG A 167 -12.37 -9.58 -26.35
CA ARG A 167 -13.59 -10.26 -26.77
C ARG A 167 -14.53 -9.26 -27.47
N PRO A 168 -15.21 -9.65 -28.57
CA PRO A 168 -16.23 -8.81 -29.19
C PRO A 168 -17.34 -8.46 -28.21
N ALA A 169 -17.96 -7.30 -28.43
CA ALA A 169 -19.08 -6.85 -27.60
C ALA A 169 -20.24 -7.87 -27.68
N PRO A 170 -20.98 -8.07 -26.58
CA PRO A 170 -22.17 -8.91 -26.61
C PRO A 170 -23.21 -8.32 -27.58
N GLN A 171 -23.93 -9.19 -28.28
CA GLN A 171 -24.96 -8.77 -29.26
C GLN A 171 -26.12 -7.99 -28.61
N LYS A 172 -26.41 -8.26 -27.34
CA LYS A 172 -27.44 -7.56 -26.57
C LYS A 172 -26.78 -6.77 -25.43
N PRO A 173 -26.97 -5.44 -25.35
CA PRO A 173 -26.48 -4.65 -24.24
C PRO A 173 -27.22 -5.01 -22.94
N SER A 174 -26.56 -4.80 -21.80
CA SER A 174 -27.20 -4.92 -20.49
C SER A 174 -28.37 -3.95 -20.39
N ALA A 175 -29.46 -4.38 -19.74
CA ALA A 175 -30.59 -3.51 -19.43
C ALA A 175 -30.31 -2.61 -18.21
N ASP A 176 -29.28 -2.90 -17.42
CA ASP A 176 -28.88 -2.09 -16.27
C ASP A 176 -28.10 -0.84 -16.74
N PRO A 177 -28.62 0.38 -16.52
CA PRO A 177 -27.93 1.62 -16.88
C PRO A 177 -26.57 1.81 -16.19
N ARG A 178 -26.36 1.17 -15.03
CA ARG A 178 -25.08 1.20 -14.29
C ARG A 178 -24.01 0.33 -14.94
N HIS A 179 -24.41 -0.65 -15.74
CA HIS A 179 -23.45 -1.51 -16.41
C HIS A 179 -22.70 -0.72 -17.47
N VAL A 180 -21.39 -0.54 -17.28
CA VAL A 180 -20.51 0.03 -18.31
C VAL A 180 -20.03 -1.09 -19.23
N PRO A 181 -20.36 -1.07 -20.54
CA PRO A 181 -19.88 -2.08 -21.47
C PRO A 181 -18.35 -2.13 -21.53
N ALA A 182 -17.78 -3.33 -21.60
CA ALA A 182 -16.32 -3.51 -21.59
C ALA A 182 -15.58 -2.75 -22.71
N ALA A 183 -16.22 -2.56 -23.88
CA ALA A 183 -15.67 -1.76 -24.97
C ALA A 183 -15.55 -0.28 -24.58
N VAL A 184 -16.59 0.28 -23.97
CA VAL A 184 -16.61 1.66 -23.46
C VAL A 184 -15.61 1.83 -22.33
N ALA A 185 -15.59 0.90 -21.36
CA ALA A 185 -14.62 0.91 -20.28
C ALA A 185 -13.18 0.99 -20.80
N ARG A 186 -12.83 0.12 -21.78
CA ARG A 186 -11.51 0.12 -22.40
C ARG A 186 -11.19 1.43 -23.10
N GLU A 187 -12.15 2.00 -23.82
CA GLU A 187 -11.98 3.29 -24.50
C GLU A 187 -11.66 4.40 -23.50
N VAL A 188 -12.39 4.46 -22.38
CA VAL A 188 -12.15 5.44 -21.30
C VAL A 188 -10.78 5.22 -20.65
N TRP A 189 -10.43 3.98 -20.31
CA TRP A 189 -9.12 3.66 -19.74
C TRP A 189 -7.96 4.01 -20.68
N LYS A 190 -8.13 3.78 -22.00
CA LYS A 190 -7.13 4.13 -23.01
C LYS A 190 -7.01 5.64 -23.19
N ARG A 191 -8.13 6.36 -23.21
CA ARG A 191 -8.18 7.82 -23.34
C ARG A 191 -7.52 8.51 -22.15
N ASP A 192 -7.83 8.08 -20.94
CA ASP A 192 -7.39 8.75 -19.70
C ASP A 192 -5.99 8.32 -19.25
N GLY A 193 -5.37 7.33 -19.90
CA GLY A 193 -3.99 6.90 -19.64
C GLY A 193 -3.76 6.18 -18.30
N GLY A 194 -4.82 5.94 -17.53
CA GLY A 194 -4.74 5.28 -16.23
C GLY A 194 -4.87 6.17 -14.99
N PRO A 195 -4.27 7.37 -14.88
CA PRO A 195 -4.45 8.20 -13.69
C PRO A 195 -5.85 8.83 -13.63
N CYS A 196 -6.19 9.35 -12.45
CA CYS A 196 -7.43 10.09 -12.23
C CYS A 196 -7.46 11.37 -13.09
N SER A 197 -8.47 11.48 -13.94
CA SER A 197 -8.71 12.61 -14.85
C SER A 197 -9.67 13.66 -14.27
N PHE A 198 -10.00 13.58 -12.98
CA PHE A 198 -10.81 14.58 -12.29
C PHE A 198 -10.09 15.94 -12.30
N ARG A 199 -10.81 17.00 -12.68
CA ARG A 199 -10.29 18.37 -12.73
C ARG A 199 -10.41 19.04 -11.36
N LEU A 200 -9.30 19.54 -10.87
CA LEU A 200 -9.21 20.31 -9.64
C LEU A 200 -9.66 21.76 -9.88
N PRO A 201 -9.98 22.54 -8.81
CA PRO A 201 -10.44 23.92 -8.93
C PRO A 201 -9.45 24.86 -9.65
N ASP A 202 -8.16 24.56 -9.59
CA ASP A 202 -7.09 25.30 -10.27
C ASP A 202 -6.96 24.93 -11.76
N GLY A 203 -7.80 24.03 -12.27
CA GLY A 203 -7.80 23.56 -13.66
C GLY A 203 -6.86 22.38 -13.92
N SER A 204 -6.03 21.99 -12.95
CA SER A 204 -5.15 20.82 -13.05
C SER A 204 -5.93 19.50 -12.95
N VAL A 205 -5.29 18.37 -13.24
CA VAL A 205 -5.88 17.03 -13.05
C VAL A 205 -5.29 16.36 -11.83
N CYS A 206 -6.11 15.59 -11.10
CA CYS A 206 -5.68 14.89 -9.89
C CYS A 206 -4.44 14.01 -10.09
N GLY A 207 -4.36 13.27 -11.20
CA GLY A 207 -3.17 12.46 -11.51
C GLY A 207 -2.96 11.22 -10.63
N SER A 208 -3.81 10.98 -9.63
CA SER A 208 -3.67 9.80 -8.74
C SER A 208 -3.71 8.51 -9.53
N THR A 209 -2.82 7.56 -9.21
CA THR A 209 -2.75 6.23 -9.85
C THR A 209 -3.39 5.13 -9.00
N LYS A 210 -4.01 5.49 -7.86
CA LYS A 210 -4.48 4.54 -6.84
C LYS A 210 -6.00 4.54 -6.72
N ARG A 211 -6.55 3.35 -6.43
CA ARG A 211 -7.99 3.12 -6.18
C ARG A 211 -8.88 3.70 -7.28
N LEU A 212 -8.54 3.39 -8.52
CA LEU A 212 -9.17 3.96 -9.71
C LEU A 212 -10.41 3.16 -10.12
N GLY A 213 -11.44 3.88 -10.58
CA GLY A 213 -12.66 3.34 -11.15
C GLY A 213 -13.17 4.22 -12.28
N LEU A 214 -14.24 3.78 -12.93
CA LEU A 214 -14.98 4.59 -13.88
C LEU A 214 -16.06 5.36 -13.12
N ASP A 215 -16.10 6.67 -13.35
CA ASP A 215 -17.09 7.59 -12.78
C ASP A 215 -17.90 8.22 -13.91
N HIS A 216 -19.22 8.22 -13.76
CA HIS A 216 -20.12 8.92 -14.68
C HIS A 216 -20.11 10.41 -14.36
N ILE A 217 -19.64 11.22 -15.30
CA ILE A 217 -19.56 12.69 -15.17
C ILE A 217 -20.93 13.28 -14.82
N ARG A 218 -22.00 12.72 -15.36
CA ARG A 218 -23.36 12.89 -14.85
C ARG A 218 -23.78 11.57 -14.24
N PRO A 219 -24.05 11.48 -12.93
CA PRO A 219 -24.41 10.22 -12.29
C PRO A 219 -25.62 9.54 -12.95
N VAL A 220 -25.63 8.21 -12.96
CA VAL A 220 -26.71 7.39 -13.56
C VAL A 220 -28.08 7.76 -13.01
N ALA A 221 -28.18 8.03 -11.70
CA ALA A 221 -29.42 8.43 -11.05
C ALA A 221 -30.04 9.73 -11.60
N LEU A 222 -29.23 10.58 -12.24
CA LEU A 222 -29.67 11.79 -12.91
C LEU A 222 -29.79 11.61 -14.43
N GLY A 223 -29.81 10.38 -14.94
CA GLY A 223 -29.86 10.09 -16.38
C GLY A 223 -28.49 10.04 -17.06
N GLY A 224 -27.43 9.78 -16.30
CA GLY A 224 -26.08 9.53 -16.82
C GLY A 224 -26.04 8.36 -17.80
N ARG A 225 -25.34 8.53 -18.94
CA ARG A 225 -25.14 7.48 -19.94
C ARG A 225 -23.76 6.86 -19.80
N SER A 226 -23.67 5.55 -20.01
CA SER A 226 -22.41 4.78 -20.03
C SER A 226 -21.74 4.83 -21.40
N THR A 227 -21.46 6.04 -21.91
CA THR A 227 -20.69 6.28 -23.15
C THR A 227 -19.31 6.86 -22.82
N ALA A 228 -18.33 6.67 -23.70
CA ALA A 228 -16.94 7.02 -23.40
C ALA A 228 -16.76 8.51 -23.07
N ASP A 229 -17.48 9.40 -23.75
CA ASP A 229 -17.48 10.86 -23.51
C ASP A 229 -18.19 11.29 -22.21
N LYS A 230 -18.97 10.39 -21.59
CA LYS A 230 -19.73 10.65 -20.35
C LYS A 230 -19.14 9.97 -19.12
N LEU A 231 -18.08 9.18 -19.32
CA LEU A 231 -17.33 8.51 -18.28
C LEU A 231 -15.92 9.10 -18.18
N ARG A 232 -15.33 9.00 -16.99
CA ARG A 232 -13.94 9.35 -16.71
C ARG A 232 -13.30 8.36 -15.75
N VAL A 233 -11.98 8.24 -15.77
CA VAL A 233 -11.23 7.54 -14.73
C VAL A 233 -11.12 8.44 -13.50
N ALA A 234 -11.64 8.01 -12.36
CA ALA A 234 -11.56 8.73 -11.10
C ALA A 234 -10.95 7.85 -9.99
N CYS A 235 -10.17 8.44 -9.08
CA CYS A 235 -9.83 7.75 -7.85
C CYS A 235 -11.06 7.71 -6.91
N CYS A 236 -11.08 6.75 -5.99
CA CYS A 236 -12.17 6.58 -5.02
C CYS A 236 -12.54 7.88 -4.29
N ASP A 237 -11.53 8.70 -3.94
CA ASP A 237 -11.74 9.94 -3.21
C ASP A 237 -12.42 11.00 -4.09
N HIS A 238 -12.00 11.16 -5.34
CA HIS A 238 -12.64 12.08 -6.29
C HIS A 238 -14.01 11.59 -6.78
N ASN A 239 -14.21 10.28 -6.91
CA ASN A 239 -15.54 9.71 -7.19
C ASN A 239 -16.50 10.03 -6.03
N SER A 240 -16.04 9.89 -4.78
CA SER A 240 -16.83 10.23 -3.60
C SER A 240 -17.11 11.73 -3.51
N LEU A 241 -16.10 12.58 -3.75
CA LEU A 241 -16.25 14.03 -3.78
C LEU A 241 -17.24 14.48 -4.86
N HIS A 242 -17.18 13.87 -6.05
CA HIS A 242 -18.13 14.12 -7.12
C HIS A 242 -19.56 13.83 -6.67
N ALA A 243 -19.79 12.69 -6.04
CA ALA A 243 -21.10 12.31 -5.52
C ALA A 243 -21.57 13.27 -4.41
N GLU A 244 -20.70 13.73 -3.52
CA GLU A 244 -21.02 14.75 -2.51
C GLU A 244 -21.44 16.08 -3.13
N HIS A 245 -20.76 16.52 -4.19
CA HIS A 245 -21.12 17.75 -4.90
C HIS A 245 -22.47 17.64 -5.62
N VAL A 246 -22.81 16.46 -6.14
CA VAL A 246 -24.04 16.27 -6.92
C VAL A 246 -25.26 15.97 -6.04
N PHE A 247 -25.11 15.13 -5.02
CA PHE A 247 -26.22 14.67 -4.18
C PHE A 247 -26.26 15.32 -2.80
N GLY A 248 -25.22 16.04 -2.41
CA GLY A 248 -25.06 16.63 -1.08
C GLY A 248 -24.34 15.70 -0.11
N ARG A 249 -23.44 16.27 0.71
CA ARG A 249 -22.63 15.51 1.68
C ARG A 249 -23.48 14.71 2.66
N GLU A 250 -24.51 15.32 3.24
CA GLU A 250 -25.40 14.68 4.22
C GLU A 250 -26.10 13.45 3.62
N HIS A 251 -26.62 13.58 2.40
CA HIS A 251 -27.22 12.46 1.67
C HIS A 251 -26.21 11.35 1.38
N MET A 252 -24.93 11.67 1.12
CA MET A 252 -23.90 10.65 0.87
C MET A 252 -23.39 9.97 2.15
N GLU A 253 -23.48 10.62 3.31
CA GLU A 253 -23.02 10.06 4.58
C GLU A 253 -23.83 8.84 5.04
N GLN A 254 -25.13 8.78 4.73
CA GLN A 254 -25.96 7.62 5.09
C GLN A 254 -25.49 6.33 4.40
N PHE A 255 -24.95 6.44 3.18
CA PHE A 255 -24.40 5.30 2.44
C PHE A 255 -23.00 4.90 2.93
N ARG A 256 -22.22 5.85 3.45
CA ARG A 256 -20.93 5.58 4.11
C ARG A 256 -21.10 4.80 5.41
N LYS A 257 -22.11 5.15 6.23
CA LYS A 257 -22.43 4.46 7.49
C LYS A 257 -22.90 3.01 7.27
N ASN A 258 -23.60 2.75 6.17
CA ASN A 258 -24.06 1.40 5.83
C ASN A 258 -22.97 0.52 5.21
N ALA A 259 -21.99 1.10 4.50
CA ALA A 259 -20.85 0.35 3.95
C ALA A 259 -19.94 -0.29 5.03
N GLY A 260 -19.92 0.28 6.25
CA GLY A 260 -19.16 -0.26 7.39
C GLY A 260 -19.87 -1.36 8.19
N ARG A 261 -21.16 -1.63 7.93
CA ARG A 261 -21.97 -2.66 8.64
C ARG A 261 -22.01 -4.02 7.93
N SER A 262 -21.41 -4.14 6.75
CA SER A 262 -21.25 -5.44 6.08
C SER A 262 -20.11 -6.23 6.76
N ALA A 263 -20.48 -7.32 7.44
CA ALA A 263 -19.69 -8.18 8.33
C ALA A 263 -18.43 -8.84 7.67
N PRO A 264 -17.51 -9.47 8.45
CA PRO A 264 -16.20 -9.87 7.97
C PRO A 264 -16.31 -11.05 7.00
N SER A 265 -15.80 -10.86 5.78
CA SER A 265 -15.63 -11.94 4.80
C SER A 265 -14.60 -12.94 5.34
N THR A 266 -15.07 -14.13 5.70
CA THR A 266 -14.22 -15.31 5.89
C THR A 266 -13.44 -15.59 4.60
N ALA A 267 -12.15 -15.81 4.76
CA ALA A 267 -11.20 -16.06 3.69
C ALA A 267 -11.59 -17.29 2.85
N ALA A 268 -12.09 -17.06 1.65
CA ALA A 268 -12.00 -17.96 0.51
C ALA A 268 -11.98 -17.10 -0.76
N GLY A 269 -11.03 -17.37 -1.65
CA GLY A 269 -10.70 -16.54 -2.81
C GLY A 269 -11.91 -16.21 -3.69
N GLY A 270 -12.51 -15.05 -3.44
CA GLY A 270 -13.54 -14.42 -4.26
C GLY A 270 -13.08 -13.02 -4.64
N SER A 271 -13.16 -12.72 -5.93
CA SER A 271 -12.81 -11.43 -6.53
C SER A 271 -13.57 -10.28 -5.86
N THR A 272 -12.94 -9.58 -4.92
CA THR A 272 -13.44 -8.29 -4.43
C THR A 272 -13.19 -7.23 -5.50
N SER A 273 -14.21 -6.97 -6.31
CA SER A 273 -14.33 -5.66 -6.96
C SER A 273 -14.25 -4.60 -5.87
N GLY A 274 -13.33 -3.65 -6.02
CA GLY A 274 -13.11 -2.62 -5.01
C GLY A 274 -14.41 -1.84 -4.77
N ALA A 275 -14.93 -1.94 -3.55
CA ALA A 275 -16.20 -1.41 -3.05
C ALA A 275 -16.37 0.13 -3.11
N CYS A 276 -15.52 0.84 -3.86
CA CYS A 276 -15.53 2.29 -3.96
C CYS A 276 -16.51 2.85 -5.01
N GLY A 277 -16.89 2.07 -6.02
CA GLY A 277 -17.77 2.52 -7.12
C GLY A 277 -19.25 2.34 -6.80
N GLU A 278 -19.62 1.19 -6.23
CA GLU A 278 -21.02 0.77 -6.11
C GLU A 278 -21.82 1.60 -5.08
N GLY A 279 -21.18 2.06 -4.00
CA GLY A 279 -21.86 2.82 -2.94
C GLY A 279 -22.25 4.25 -3.32
N ALA A 280 -21.48 4.90 -4.20
CA ALA A 280 -21.75 6.27 -4.64
C ALA A 280 -22.90 6.33 -5.66
N GLU A 281 -22.99 5.34 -6.54
CA GLU A 281 -24.03 5.27 -7.57
C GLU A 281 -25.36 4.68 -7.06
N ALA A 282 -25.33 3.84 -6.02
CA ALA A 282 -26.53 3.35 -5.34
C ALA A 282 -27.31 4.48 -4.63
N ALA A 283 -26.62 5.57 -4.26
CA ALA A 283 -27.17 6.66 -3.47
C ALA A 283 -28.34 7.42 -4.12
N GLY A 284 -28.41 7.45 -5.45
CA GLY A 284 -29.46 8.19 -6.17
C GLY A 284 -30.70 7.37 -6.55
N SER A 285 -30.81 6.12 -6.10
CA SER A 285 -31.93 5.22 -6.47
C SER A 285 -33.02 5.18 -5.39
N THR A 286 -33.54 6.32 -4.95
CA THR A 286 -34.78 6.32 -4.18
C THR A 286 -35.96 6.08 -5.12
N ARG A 287 -36.51 4.87 -5.03
CA ARG A 287 -37.75 4.43 -5.67
C ARG A 287 -38.87 5.41 -5.31
N THR A 288 -39.33 6.22 -6.27
CA THR A 288 -40.58 6.99 -6.15
C THR A 288 -41.73 6.01 -5.89
N GLN A 289 -42.19 5.95 -4.65
CA GLN A 289 -43.35 5.18 -4.26
C GLN A 289 -44.57 5.92 -4.83
N GLY A 290 -45.21 5.33 -5.83
CA GLY A 290 -46.33 5.92 -6.55
C GLY A 290 -47.47 6.31 -5.62
N GLN A 291 -47.84 7.59 -5.64
CA GLN A 291 -49.17 8.02 -5.23
C GLN A 291 -50.18 7.37 -6.18
N ARG A 292 -51.02 6.51 -5.62
CA ARG A 292 -52.18 5.94 -6.29
C ARG A 292 -53.17 7.08 -6.55
N CYS A 293 -53.45 7.34 -7.82
CA CYS A 293 -54.67 8.04 -8.22
C CYS A 293 -55.84 7.10 -7.97
N THR A 294 -56.62 7.33 -6.92
CA THR A 294 -57.97 6.76 -6.79
C THR A 294 -58.94 7.73 -7.45
N GLY A 295 -59.52 7.29 -8.56
CA GLY A 295 -60.64 7.98 -9.18
C GLY A 295 -61.91 7.82 -8.33
N SER A 296 -62.72 8.86 -8.33
CA SER A 296 -64.18 8.83 -8.18
C SER A 296 -64.73 10.00 -8.99
#